data_AF-A0ABD1XU87-F1
#
_entry.id   AF-A0ABD1XU87-F1
#
_cell.length_a   1.000
_cell.length_b   1.000
_cell.length_c   1.000
_cell.angle_alpha   90.00
_cell.angle_beta   90.00
_cell.angle_gamma   90.00
#
_symmetry.space_group_name_H-M   'P 1'
#
loop_
_entity.id
_entity.type
_entity.pdbx_description
1 polymer ?
#
loop_
_entity_poly.entity_id
_entity_poly.type
_entity_poly.pdbx_seq_one_letter_code
_entity_poly.pdbx_strand_id
1 'polypeptide(L)'
;MITEDYDAIVTYIENPEHYRDIMGAGKKTRIGGSTISKVRAFDIMASALSGVNGFPQVTSEEMKKRSVRYEKVYKDIRRWKDSIGVGLIDAEIQKGLTMEEKLNKLCPHF
;
A
#
# COMPACT_ATOMS: atom_id res chain seq x y z
N MET A 1 11.82 3.31 -9.03
CA MET A 1 11.87 2.11 -8.15
C MET A 1 10.87 2.13 -7.00
N ILE A 2 10.96 2.98 -5.96
CA ILE A 2 10.01 2.87 -4.81
C ILE A 2 8.56 3.26 -5.18
N THR A 3 8.38 4.25 -6.04
CA THR A 3 7.05 4.77 -6.42
C THR A 3 6.28 3.82 -7.35
N GLU A 4 6.97 3.25 -8.35
CA GLU A 4 6.37 2.28 -9.30
C GLU A 4 6.01 0.96 -8.59
N ASP A 5 6.82 0.55 -7.61
CA ASP A 5 6.49 -0.59 -6.75
C ASP A 5 5.18 -0.35 -5.97
N TYR A 6 4.91 0.89 -5.54
CA TYR A 6 3.70 1.21 -4.77
C TYR A 6 2.46 1.30 -5.65
N ASP A 7 2.54 1.89 -6.84
CA ASP A 7 1.43 1.94 -7.80
C ASP A 7 0.91 0.53 -8.15
N ALA A 8 1.84 -0.38 -8.47
CA ALA A 8 1.50 -1.78 -8.76
C ALA A 8 0.88 -2.52 -7.56
N ILE A 9 1.44 -2.30 -6.36
CA ILE A 9 0.92 -2.90 -5.12
C ILE A 9 -0.48 -2.37 -4.81
N VAL A 10 -0.68 -1.05 -4.90
CA VAL A 10 -1.96 -0.39 -4.59
C VAL A 10 -3.03 -0.83 -5.56
N THR A 11 -2.75 -0.74 -6.86
CA THR A 11 -3.67 -1.19 -7.91
C THR A 11 -4.10 -2.65 -7.70
N TYR A 12 -3.16 -3.52 -7.29
CA TYR A 12 -3.49 -4.91 -7.01
C TYR A 12 -4.45 -5.08 -5.81
N ILE A 13 -4.22 -4.34 -4.72
CA ILE A 13 -5.01 -4.44 -3.48
C ILE A 13 -6.28 -3.57 -3.50
N GLU A 14 -6.52 -2.75 -4.53
CA GLU A 14 -7.81 -2.08 -4.73
C GLU A 14 -8.96 -3.09 -4.92
N ASN A 15 -8.65 -4.30 -5.43
CA ASN A 15 -9.59 -5.40 -5.39
C ASN A 15 -9.79 -5.89 -3.93
N PRO A 16 -11.03 -5.85 -3.39
CA PRO A 16 -11.31 -6.24 -2.01
C PRO A 16 -10.90 -7.68 -1.66
N GLU A 17 -10.90 -8.60 -2.63
CA GLU A 17 -10.47 -9.98 -2.40
C GLU A 17 -8.95 -10.08 -2.25
N HIS A 18 -8.20 -9.38 -3.11
CA HIS A 18 -6.74 -9.30 -3.00
C HIS A 18 -6.32 -8.60 -1.71
N TYR A 19 -6.98 -7.50 -1.35
CA TYR A 19 -6.76 -6.83 -0.08
C TYR A 19 -6.93 -7.81 1.08
N ARG A 20 -8.04 -8.56 1.09
CA ARG A 20 -8.34 -9.54 2.14
C ARG A 20 -7.29 -10.63 2.22
N ASP A 21 -6.78 -11.12 1.09
CA ASP A 21 -5.79 -12.20 1.07
C ASP A 21 -4.39 -11.72 1.51
N ILE A 22 -4.05 -10.46 1.22
CA ILE A 22 -2.74 -9.86 1.49
C ILE A 22 -2.66 -9.19 2.87
N MET A 23 -3.61 -8.31 3.16
CA MET A 23 -3.66 -7.55 4.42
C MET A 23 -4.47 -8.26 5.51
N GLY A 24 -5.38 -9.15 5.11
CA GLY A 24 -6.32 -9.83 6.01
C GLY A 24 -7.70 -9.16 6.03
N ALA A 25 -8.71 -9.90 6.48
CA ALA A 25 -10.11 -9.41 6.60
C ALA A 25 -10.35 -8.43 7.78
N GLY A 26 -9.30 -7.94 8.45
CA GLY A 26 -9.43 -7.23 9.73
C GLY A 26 -10.15 -8.08 10.79
N LYS A 27 -11.01 -7.46 11.62
CA LYS A 27 -11.80 -8.15 12.68
C LYS A 27 -12.88 -9.11 12.16
N LYS A 28 -13.09 -9.24 10.85
CA LYS A 28 -14.15 -10.09 10.29
C LYS A 28 -13.58 -11.46 9.93
N THR A 29 -13.96 -12.49 10.69
CA THR A 29 -13.68 -13.88 10.33
C THR A 29 -14.59 -14.32 9.18
N ARG A 30 -14.00 -15.02 8.20
CA ARG A 30 -14.76 -15.67 7.13
C ARG A 30 -15.45 -16.91 7.72
N ILE A 31 -16.78 -16.91 7.74
CA ILE A 31 -17.57 -18.10 7.99
C ILE A 31 -17.76 -18.78 6.63
N GLY A 32 -17.02 -19.86 6.37
CA GLY A 32 -17.18 -20.71 5.19
C GLY A 32 -16.28 -20.37 3.99
N GLY A 33 -15.52 -21.39 3.56
CA GLY A 33 -14.77 -21.43 2.30
C GLY A 33 -13.26 -21.56 2.46
N SER A 34 -12.61 -22.21 1.49
CA SER A 34 -11.16 -22.45 1.45
C SER A 34 -10.35 -21.16 1.53
N THR A 35 -9.56 -21.02 2.59
CA THR A 35 -8.59 -19.93 2.77
C THR A 35 -7.30 -20.30 2.06
N ILE A 36 -6.84 -19.45 1.13
CA ILE A 36 -5.46 -19.55 0.65
C ILE A 36 -4.52 -19.09 1.77
N SER A 37 -3.35 -19.72 1.87
CA SER A 37 -2.36 -19.30 2.87
C SER A 37 -1.81 -17.92 2.50
N LYS A 38 -1.42 -17.13 3.51
CA LYS A 38 -0.85 -15.79 3.30
C LYS A 38 0.41 -15.83 2.42
N VAL A 39 1.21 -16.89 2.54
CA VAL A 39 2.38 -17.12 1.67
C VAL A 39 1.95 -17.33 0.22
N ARG A 40 0.91 -18.12 -0.02
CA ARG A 40 0.37 -18.35 -1.37
C ARG A 40 -0.25 -17.08 -1.96
N ALA A 41 -0.89 -16.25 -1.15
CA ALA A 41 -1.40 -14.96 -1.60
C ALA A 41 -0.28 -14.04 -2.12
N PHE A 42 0.85 -13.95 -1.39
CA PHE A 42 2.01 -13.16 -1.84
C PHE A 42 2.70 -13.75 -3.07
N ASP A 43 2.69 -15.07 -3.22
CA ASP A 43 3.21 -15.75 -4.41
C ASP A 43 2.37 -15.46 -5.67
N ILE A 44 1.04 -15.48 -5.52
CA ILE A 44 0.10 -15.09 -6.59
C ILE A 44 0.30 -13.61 -6.96
N MET A 45 0.41 -12.73 -5.96
CA MET A 45 0.64 -11.31 -6.18
C MET A 45 1.98 -11.05 -6.89
N ALA A 46 3.05 -11.72 -6.48
CA ALA A 46 4.36 -11.62 -7.13
C ALA A 46 4.30 -12.06 -8.59
N SER A 47 3.59 -13.16 -8.87
CA SER A 47 3.40 -13.66 -10.23
C SER A 47 2.55 -12.71 -11.09
N ALA A 48 1.51 -12.12 -10.50
CA ALA A 48 0.59 -11.21 -11.22
C ALA A 48 1.24 -9.87 -11.55
N LEU A 49 2.11 -9.36 -10.68
CA LEU A 49 2.78 -8.07 -10.87
C LEU A 49 4.07 -8.18 -11.69
N SER A 50 4.66 -9.37 -11.79
CA SER A 50 5.87 -9.63 -12.58
C SER A 50 5.76 -9.08 -14.01
N GLY A 51 6.59 -8.09 -14.35
CA GLY A 51 6.62 -7.49 -15.69
C GLY A 51 5.56 -6.41 -15.96
N VAL A 52 4.61 -6.18 -15.05
CA VAL A 52 3.67 -5.05 -15.14
C VAL A 52 4.44 -3.76 -14.89
N ASN A 53 4.45 -2.84 -15.85
CA ASN A 53 5.15 -1.54 -15.74
C ASN A 53 6.62 -1.66 -15.29
N GLY A 54 7.30 -2.77 -15.66
CA GLY A 54 8.70 -3.01 -15.27
C GLY A 54 8.89 -3.49 -13.83
N PHE A 55 7.82 -3.89 -13.14
CA PHE A 55 7.90 -4.43 -11.79
C PHE A 55 8.79 -5.69 -11.77
N PRO A 56 9.77 -5.76 -10.84
CA PRO A 56 10.76 -6.82 -10.84
C PRO A 56 10.14 -8.18 -10.53
N GLN A 57 10.73 -9.25 -11.05
CA GLN A 57 10.41 -10.60 -10.59
C GLN A 57 10.90 -10.76 -9.15
N VAL A 58 10.01 -11.13 -8.25
CA VAL A 58 10.29 -11.19 -6.81
C VAL A 58 9.72 -12.46 -6.22
N THR A 59 10.35 -12.94 -5.16
CA THR A 59 9.83 -14.04 -4.36
C THR A 59 8.62 -13.59 -3.52
N SER A 60 7.84 -14.56 -3.02
CA SER A 60 6.73 -14.29 -2.11
C SER A 60 7.17 -13.55 -0.84
N GLU A 61 8.38 -13.82 -0.31
CA GLU A 61 8.91 -13.13 0.86
C GLU A 61 9.28 -11.67 0.55
N GLU A 62 9.87 -11.42 -0.60
CA GLU A 62 10.20 -10.08 -1.06
C GLU A 62 8.93 -9.26 -1.36
N MET A 63 7.91 -9.87 -1.95
CA MET A 63 6.61 -9.22 -2.16
C MET A 63 5.93 -8.87 -0.84
N LYS A 64 6.01 -9.78 0.15
CA LYS A 64 5.55 -9.52 1.52
C LYS A 64 6.28 -8.32 2.13
N LYS A 65 7.62 -8.27 2.04
CA LYS A 65 8.42 -7.16 2.58
C LYS A 65 8.02 -5.82 1.95
N ARG A 66 7.82 -5.78 0.63
CA ARG A 66 7.36 -4.58 -0.09
C ARG A 66 5.96 -4.14 0.35
N SER A 67 5.00 -5.06 0.40
CA SER A 67 3.62 -4.78 0.81
C SER A 67 3.54 -4.26 2.25
N VAL A 68 4.26 -4.90 3.17
CA VAL A 68 4.32 -4.46 4.58
C VAL A 68 4.98 -3.10 4.73
N ARG A 69 6.02 -2.80 3.91
CA ARG A 69 6.66 -1.49 3.90
C ARG A 69 5.70 -0.41 3.44
N TYR A 70 4.95 -0.64 2.35
CA TYR A 70 3.91 0.28 1.90
C TYR A 70 2.86 0.52 2.99
N GLU A 71 2.30 -0.58 3.55
CA GLU A 71 1.28 -0.50 4.60
C GLU A 71 1.76 0.30 5.82
N LYS A 72 3.03 0.12 6.21
CA LYS A 72 3.65 0.87 7.30
C LYS A 72 3.73 2.36 6.97
N VAL A 73 4.26 2.73 5.80
CA VAL A 73 4.36 4.13 5.38
C VAL A 73 2.98 4.79 5.36
N TYR A 74 1.98 4.13 4.76
CA TYR A 74 0.60 4.62 4.74
C TYR A 74 0.05 4.87 6.15
N LYS A 75 0.21 3.89 7.06
CA LYS A 75 -0.26 4.02 8.45
C LYS A 75 0.47 5.11 9.23
N ASP A 76 1.78 5.27 9.02
CA ASP A 76 2.57 6.30 9.67
C ASP A 76 2.15 7.70 9.20
N ILE A 77 1.95 7.89 7.89
CA ILE A 77 1.45 9.16 7.33
C ILE A 77 0.01 9.43 7.76
N ARG A 78 -0.84 8.40 7.84
CA ARG A 78 -2.22 8.55 8.31
C ARG A 78 -2.26 8.96 9.78
N ARG A 79 -1.46 8.31 10.63
CA ARG A 79 -1.35 8.68 12.05
C ARG A 79 -0.78 10.09 12.21
N TRP A 80 0.17 10.47 11.36
CA TRP A 80 0.70 11.84 11.33
C TRP A 80 -0.41 12.83 10.96
N LYS A 81 -1.14 12.60 9.87
CA LYS A 81 -2.27 13.44 9.43
C LYS A 81 -3.35 13.59 10.52
N ASP A 82 -3.68 12.50 11.21
CA ASP A 82 -4.72 12.48 12.25
C ASP A 82 -4.25 13.13 13.57
N SER A 83 -2.96 13.50 13.69
CA SER A 83 -2.43 14.20 14.86
C SER A 83 -2.86 15.68 14.88
N ILE A 84 -3.24 16.17 16.06
CA ILE A 84 -3.63 17.58 16.26
C ILE A 84 -2.47 18.50 15.87
N GLY A 85 -2.76 19.53 15.06
CA GLY A 85 -1.79 20.55 14.63
C GLY A 85 -1.06 20.25 13.33
N VAL A 86 -1.44 19.20 12.61
CA VAL A 86 -0.87 18.90 11.28
C VAL A 86 -1.60 19.70 10.19
N GLY A 87 -0.84 20.60 9.57
CA GLY A 87 -1.27 21.42 8.44
C GLY A 87 -0.11 21.69 7.48
N LEU A 88 -0.36 22.56 6.51
CA LEU A 88 0.67 23.13 5.66
C LEU A 88 1.40 24.22 6.43
N ILE A 89 2.73 24.30 6.28
CA ILE A 89 3.49 25.44 6.79
C ILE A 89 3.33 26.64 5.84
N ASP A 90 3.56 27.86 6.31
CA ASP A 90 3.38 29.09 5.51
C ASP A 90 4.15 29.05 4.18
N ALA A 91 5.36 28.47 4.17
CA ALA A 91 6.16 28.29 2.96
C ALA A 91 5.55 27.30 1.95
N GLU A 92 4.76 26.32 2.40
CA GLU A 92 4.02 25.39 1.54
C GLU A 92 2.75 26.07 1.01
N ILE A 93 2.06 26.84 1.84
CA ILE A 93 0.88 27.62 1.45
C ILE A 93 1.25 28.67 0.39
N GLN A 94 2.36 29.39 0.58
CA GLN A 94 2.87 30.37 -0.39
C GLN A 94 3.25 29.73 -1.73
N LYS A 95 3.62 28.45 -1.74
CA LYS A 95 3.89 27.68 -2.96
C LYS A 95 2.62 27.10 -3.59
N GLY A 96 1.45 27.36 -3.02
CA GLY A 96 0.17 26.80 -3.47
C GLY A 96 0.04 25.30 -3.23
N LEU A 97 0.88 24.70 -2.37
CA LEU A 97 0.84 23.28 -2.10
C LEU A 97 -0.44 22.93 -1.34
N THR A 98 -1.15 21.91 -1.79
CA THR A 98 -2.31 21.35 -1.08
C THR A 98 -1.89 20.27 -0.09
N MET A 99 -2.74 20.00 0.90
CA MET A 99 -2.50 18.91 1.84
C MET A 99 -2.47 17.55 1.12
N GLU A 100 -3.28 17.39 0.07
CA GLU A 100 -3.31 16.18 -0.77
C GLU A 100 -1.99 15.95 -1.50
N GLU A 101 -1.43 16.97 -2.13
CA GLU A 101 -0.12 16.87 -2.79
C GLU A 101 1.00 16.58 -1.80
N LYS A 102 0.94 17.15 -0.58
CA LYS A 102 1.89 16.85 0.48
C LYS A 102 1.81 15.38 0.90
N LEU A 103 0.60 14.86 1.07
CA LEU A 103 0.37 13.46 1.43
C LEU A 103 0.83 12.51 0.33
N ASN A 104 0.50 12.78 -0.94
CA ASN A 104 0.93 11.99 -2.08
C ASN A 104 2.46 12.00 -2.28
N LYS A 105 3.14 13.11 -1.94
CA LYS A 105 4.61 13.17 -1.93
C LYS A 105 5.23 12.29 -0.83
N LEU A 106 4.54 12.13 0.30
CA LEU A 106 5.03 11.34 1.45
C LEU A 106 4.71 9.85 1.30
N CYS A 107 3.53 9.54 0.79
CA CYS A 107 3.10 8.19 0.44
C CYS A 107 2.37 8.24 -0.90
N PRO A 108 2.97 7.72 -1.98
CA PRO A 108 2.25 7.52 -3.23
C PRO A 108 0.95 6.76 -2.99
N HIS A 109 -0.16 7.26 -3.56
CA HIS A 109 -1.53 6.75 -3.33
C HIS A 109 -1.97 6.77 -1.86
N PHE A 110 -1.81 7.92 -1.20
CA PHE A 110 -2.35 8.17 0.15
C PHE A 110 -3.85 8.49 0.11
#